data_AF-A0AAN7VCZ0-F1
#
_entry.id   AF-A0AAN7VCZ0-F1
#
_cell.length_a   1.000
_cell.length_b   1.000
_cell.length_c   1.000
_cell.angle_alpha   90.00
_cell.angle_beta   90.00
_cell.angle_gamma   90.00
#
_symmetry.space_group_name_H-M   'P 1'
#
loop_
_entity.id
_entity.type
_entity.pdbx_description
1 polymer ?
#
loop_
_entity_poly.entity_id
_entity_poly.type
_entity_poly.pdbx_seq_one_letter_code
_entity_poly.pdbx_strand_id
1 'polypeptide(L)' 'MRGSKIISMTVNNIKLLDSLNFFPMSLAKLPKAFGLAGNFKKGFFPYHFNTAENQNYVGKYPDINITTQMQ' A
#
# COMPACT_ATOMS: atom_id res chain seq x y z
N MET A 1 -9.25 20.00 -8.74
CA MET A 1 -10.59 19.38 -8.81
C MET A 1 -10.61 18.13 -7.94
N ARG A 2 -11.34 18.11 -6.81
CA ARG A 2 -11.44 16.97 -5.87
C ARG A 2 -12.55 15.98 -6.31
N GLY A 3 -12.54 15.57 -7.58
CA GLY A 3 -13.75 15.09 -8.27
C GLY A 3 -14.20 13.65 -8.04
N SER A 4 -13.45 12.80 -7.32
CA SER A 4 -13.78 11.36 -7.23
C SER A 4 -13.26 10.64 -5.98
N LYS A 5 -12.82 11.35 -4.93
CA LYS A 5 -12.35 10.71 -3.69
C LYS A 5 -13.53 10.35 -2.80
N ILE A 6 -13.77 9.05 -2.60
CA ILE A 6 -14.70 8.54 -1.59
C ILE A 6 -14.03 8.73 -0.22
N ILE A 7 -14.59 9.62 0.62
CA ILE A 7 -13.99 10.00 1.90
C ILE A 7 -14.38 9.02 3.02
N SER A 8 -15.63 8.57 2.98
CA SER A 8 -16.16 7.55 3.86
C SER A 8 -17.31 6.85 3.17
N MET A 9 -17.46 5.56 3.43
CA MET A 9 -18.62 4.76 3.05
C MET A 9 -19.11 4.03 4.28
N THR A 10 -20.43 3.98 4.49
CA THR A 10 -21.03 3.16 5.54
C THR A 10 -21.89 2.11 4.88
N VAL A 11 -21.65 0.84 5.19
CA VAL A 11 -22.45 -0.29 4.72
C VAL A 11 -22.86 -1.09 5.95
N ASN A 12 -24.16 -1.14 6.23
CA ASN A 12 -24.73 -1.69 7.46
C ASN A 12 -24.05 -1.05 8.70
N ASN A 13 -23.42 -1.88 9.54
CA ASN A 13 -22.71 -1.44 10.74
C ASN A 13 -21.20 -1.26 10.53
N ILE A 14 -20.73 -1.24 9.27
CA ILE A 14 -19.30 -1.09 8.93
C ILE A 14 -19.06 0.28 8.31
N LYS A 15 -18.09 1.01 8.87
CA LYS A 15 -17.63 2.30 8.33
C LYS A 15 -16.25 2.15 7.70
N LEU A 16 -16.18 2.33 6.40
CA LEU A 16 -14.96 2.45 5.62
C LEU A 16 -14.53 3.92 5.62
N LEU A 17 -13.29 4.18 6.00
CA LEU A 17 -12.68 5.51 6.03
C LEU A 17 -11.42 5.49 5.18
N ASP A 18 -11.28 6.47 4.29
CA ASP A 18 -10.06 6.64 3.49
C ASP A 18 -9.05 7.52 4.25
N SER A 19 -7.94 6.90 4.64
CA SER A 19 -6.83 7.55 5.37
C SER A 19 -6.14 8.64 4.54
N LEU A 20 -6.27 8.64 3.21
CA LEU A 20 -5.70 9.68 2.33
C LEU A 20 -6.37 11.05 2.50
N ASN A 21 -7.52 11.12 3.18
CA ASN A 21 -8.12 12.41 3.56
C ASN A 21 -7.43 13.05 4.76
N PHE A 22 -6.83 12.23 5.62
CA PHE A 22 -6.11 12.69 6.81
C PHE A 22 -4.60 12.80 6.55
N PHE A 23 -4.06 11.93 5.68
CA PHE A 23 -2.65 11.89 5.33
C PHE A 23 -2.48 12.08 3.82
N PRO A 24 -2.36 13.32 3.32
CA PRO A 24 -2.15 13.60 1.90
C PRO A 24 -0.69 13.33 1.47
N MET A 25 -0.12 12.20 1.89
CA MET A 25 1.27 11.83 1.64
C MET A 25 1.40 10.32 1.45
N SER A 26 2.53 9.88 0.88
CA SER A 26 2.81 8.45 0.74
C SER A 26 3.11 7.81 2.09
N LEU A 27 2.72 6.54 2.24
CA LEU A 27 2.94 5.77 3.47
C LEU A 27 4.44 5.67 3.85
N ALA A 28 5.35 5.78 2.88
CA ALA A 28 6.80 5.81 3.13
C ALA A 28 7.27 7.09 3.83
N LYS A 29 6.56 8.21 3.66
CA LYS A 29 6.86 9.50 4.33
C LYS A 29 6.25 9.60 5.72
N LEU A 30 5.36 8.68 6.06
CA LEU A 30 4.60 8.69 7.31
C LEU A 30 5.49 8.61 8.56
N PRO A 31 6.50 7.71 8.64
CA PRO A 31 7.39 7.67 9.80
C PRO A 31 8.13 8.99 10.04
N LYS A 32 8.61 9.62 8.94
CA LYS A 32 9.28 10.92 8.99
C LYS A 32 8.33 12.03 9.48
N ALA A 33 7.10 12.06 8.98
CA ALA A 33 6.12 13.07 9.35
C ALA A 33 5.72 13.01 10.85
N PHE A 34 5.76 11.82 11.44
CA PHE A 34 5.48 11.61 12.86
C PHE A 34 6.72 11.66 13.77
N GLY A 35 7.90 11.95 13.23
CA GLY A 35 9.15 11.96 14.00
C GLY A 35 9.56 10.58 14.53
N LEU A 36 9.03 9.50 13.93
CA LEU A 36 9.36 8.13 14.32
C LEU A 36 10.77 7.80 13.80
N ALA A 37 11.70 7.59 14.72
CA ALA A 37 13.06 7.15 14.43
C ALA A 37 13.20 5.62 14.56
N GLY A 38 14.14 5.02 13.83
CA GLY A 38 14.47 3.59 13.91
C GLY A 38 13.89 2.76 12.76
N ASN A 39 13.38 1.57 13.07
CA ASN A 39 12.97 0.56 12.07
C ASN A 39 11.57 0.78 11.47
N PHE A 40 10.93 1.91 11.75
CA PHE A 40 9.62 2.25 11.20
C PHE A 40 9.77 2.72 9.75
N LYS A 41 9.70 1.77 8.81
CA LYS A 41 9.73 2.06 7.37
C LYS A 41 8.65 1.26 6.65
N LYS A 42 8.11 1.83 5.58
CA LYS A 42 7.25 1.09 4.66
C LYS A 42 8.08 -0.05 4.03
N GLY A 43 7.61 -1.28 4.15
CA GLY A 43 8.18 -2.43 3.44
C GLY A 43 8.00 -2.31 1.93
N PHE A 44 8.87 -2.96 1.16
CA PHE A 44 8.73 -3.08 -0.29
C PHE A 44 8.15 -4.46 -0.64
N PHE A 45 7.08 -4.47 -1.43
CA PHE A 45 6.52 -5.70 -2.00
C PHE A 45 6.75 -5.71 -3.52
N PRO A 46 7.24 -6.82 -4.11
CA PRO A 46 7.40 -6.94 -5.55
C PRO A 46 6.02 -7.01 -6.21
N TYR A 47 5.46 -5.85 -6.53
CA TYR A 47 4.09 -5.69 -7.00
C TYR A 47 3.82 -6.40 -8.34
N HIS A 48 4.84 -6.59 -9.18
CA HIS A 48 4.75 -7.39 -10.39
C HIS A 48 4.51 -8.89 -10.14
N PHE A 49 4.76 -9.37 -8.92
CA PHE A 49 4.42 -10.75 -8.54
C PHE A 49 2.92 -10.95 -8.36
N ASN A 50 2.15 -9.88 -8.13
CA ASN A 50 0.71 -9.96 -7.89
C ASN A 50 -0.07 -10.15 -9.21
N THR A 51 0.10 -11.31 -9.82
CA THR A 51 -0.64 -11.74 -11.02
C THR A 51 -1.71 -12.76 -10.67
N ALA A 52 -2.64 -13.04 -11.58
CA ALA A 52 -3.71 -14.02 -11.36
C ALA A 52 -3.14 -15.43 -11.12
N GLU A 53 -2.05 -15.75 -11.81
CA GLU A 53 -1.35 -17.03 -11.76
C GLU A 53 -0.69 -17.26 -10.39
N ASN A 54 -0.25 -16.19 -9.72
CA ASN A 54 0.46 -16.25 -8.45
C ASN A 54 -0.44 -16.06 -7.21
N GLN A 55 -1.76 -15.93 -7.36
CA GLN A 55 -2.69 -15.70 -6.23
C GLN A 55 -2.65 -16.81 -5.18
N ASN A 56 -2.39 -18.05 -5.60
CA ASN A 56 -2.31 -19.21 -4.72
C ASN A 56 -0.85 -19.61 -4.41
N TYR A 57 0.11 -18.71 -4.60
CA TYR A 57 1.52 -19.00 -4.36
C TYR A 57 1.80 -19.26 -2.87
N VAL A 58 2.29 -20.46 -2.57
CA VAL A 58 2.79 -20.85 -1.24
C VAL A 58 4.27 -21.17 -1.38
N GLY A 59 5.14 -20.29 -0.88
CA GLY A 59 6.58 -20.42 -1.06
C GLY A 59 7.36 -19.31 -0.37
N LYS A 60 8.66 -19.23 -0.69
CA LYS A 60 9.55 -18.19 -0.15
C LYS A 60 9.15 -16.82 -0.67
N TYR A 61 9.50 -15.77 0.06
CA TYR A 61 9.23 -14.40 -0.39
C TYR A 61 9.84 -14.18 -1.80
N PRO A 62 9.05 -13.70 -2.76
CA PRO A 62 9.51 -13.54 -4.13
C PRO A 62 10.66 -12.53 -4.20
N ASP A 63 11.65 -12.81 -5.06
CA ASP A 63 12.83 -11.96 -5.22
C ASP A 63 12.43 -10.56 -5.75
N ILE A 64 13.23 -9.54 -5.48
CA ILE A 64 12.99 -8.19 -5.97
C ILE A 64 13.18 -8.09 -7.49
N ASN A 65 14.00 -8.97 -8.08
CA ASN A 65 14.43 -8.92 -9.48
C ASN A 65 13.35 -9.29 -10.51
N ILE A 66 12.24 -9.91 -10.12
CA ILE A 66 11.05 -10.05 -10.97
C ILE A 66 10.42 -8.68 -11.34
N THR A 67 10.89 -7.59 -10.73
CA THR A 67 10.53 -6.21 -11.07
C THR A 67 11.32 -5.69 -12.30
N THR A 68 12.48 -6.27 -12.63
CA THR A 68 13.44 -5.69 -13.59
C THR A 68 13.23 -6.15 -15.05
N GLN A 69 12.36 -7.12 -15.31
CA GLN A 69 12.17 -7.71 -16.66
C GLN A 69 11.22 -6.91 -17.59
N MET A 70 10.79 -5.71 -17.21
CA MET A 70 9.93 -4.85 -18.04
C MET A 70 10.42 -3.39 -18.14
N GLN A 71 11.73 -3.20 -18.35
CA GLN A 71 12.26 -1.98 -18.97
C GLN A 71 12.67 -2.26 -20.41
#